data_AF-A0A2M9IHL4-F1
#
_entry.id   AF-A0A2M9IHL4-F1
#
_cell.length_a   1.000
_cell.length_b   1.000
_cell.length_c   1.000
_cell.angle_alpha   90.00
_cell.angle_beta   90.00
_cell.angle_gamma   90.00
#
_symmetry.space_group_name_H-M   'P 1'
#
loop_
_entity.id
_entity.type
_entity.pdbx_description
1 polymer ?
#
loop_
_entity_poly.entity_id
_entity_poly.type
_entity_poly.pdbx_seq_one_letter_code
_entity_poly.pdbx_strand_id
1 'polypeptide(L)'
;MGLQSAQDAAHKQGFRSLKSHDALGRGRMQAFDRNWKVCSQNVAAGTTVSTGTTLDFGAVKLEESCPTRDQAPPSVQGGRMPDFKGKSVKAARAALDAHTSLTVKDASAHHRWVLVESNWQVCSQTPGPGTWLKGQPVSFTAVKFGESCP
;
A
#
# COMPACT_ATOMS: atom_id res chain seq x y z
N MET A 1 -6.88 9.64 15.65
CA MET A 1 -7.06 8.57 16.66
C MET A 1 -6.15 7.40 16.30
N GLY A 2 -5.64 6.64 17.27
CA GLY A 2 -4.92 5.39 16.99
C GLY A 2 -5.85 4.31 16.43
N LEU A 3 -5.34 3.39 15.61
CA LEU A 3 -6.17 2.36 14.94
C LEU A 3 -6.86 1.42 15.94
N GLN A 4 -6.12 0.92 16.94
CA GLN A 4 -6.70 0.08 18.00
C GLN A 4 -7.86 0.80 18.71
N SER A 5 -7.66 2.06 19.08
CA SER A 5 -8.70 2.85 19.76
C SER A 5 -9.94 3.06 18.89
N ALA A 6 -9.77 3.22 17.58
CA ALA A 6 -10.88 3.35 16.64
C ALA A 6 -11.68 2.05 16.52
N GLN A 7 -11.00 0.91 16.41
CA GLN A 7 -11.63 -0.40 16.37
C GLN A 7 -12.38 -0.71 17.68
N ASP A 8 -11.75 -0.44 18.83
CA ASP A 8 -12.38 -0.62 20.15
C ASP A 8 -13.64 0.24 20.30
N ALA A 9 -13.61 1.49 19.82
CA ALA A 9 -14.76 2.38 19.82
C ALA A 9 -15.89 1.86 18.92
N ALA A 10 -15.57 1.33 17.74
CA ALA A 10 -16.55 0.74 16.83
C ALA A 10 -17.17 -0.54 17.43
N HIS A 11 -16.36 -1.41 18.03
CA HIS A 11 -16.84 -2.60 18.72
C HIS A 11 -17.77 -2.29 19.88
N LYS A 12 -17.48 -1.26 20.68
CA LYS A 12 -18.35 -0.79 21.77
C LYS A 12 -19.72 -0.31 21.26
N GLN A 13 -19.78 0.20 20.03
CA GLN A 13 -21.03 0.59 19.37
C GLN A 13 -21.75 -0.57 18.67
N GLY A 14 -21.21 -1.80 18.76
CA GLY A 14 -21.84 -3.01 18.23
C GLY A 14 -21.41 -3.39 16.81
N PHE A 15 -20.53 -2.63 16.17
CA PHE A 15 -19.94 -3.05 14.89
C PHE A 15 -19.06 -4.28 15.08
N ARG A 16 -19.21 -5.27 14.21
CA ARG A 16 -18.44 -6.53 14.27
C ARG A 16 -17.57 -6.78 13.03
N SER A 17 -17.88 -6.12 11.92
CA SER A 17 -17.10 -6.23 10.68
C SER A 17 -16.23 -4.99 10.53
N LEU A 18 -14.96 -5.11 10.89
CA LEU A 18 -13.97 -4.05 10.76
C LEU A 18 -12.88 -4.47 9.77
N LYS A 19 -12.47 -3.53 8.93
CA LYS A 19 -11.32 -3.62 8.05
C LYS A 19 -10.41 -2.43 8.29
N SER A 20 -9.16 -2.59 7.92
CA SER A 20 -8.21 -1.50 7.87
C SER A 20 -7.19 -1.75 6.78
N HIS A 21 -6.65 -0.67 6.24
CA HIS A 21 -5.66 -0.73 5.18
C HIS A 21 -4.62 0.38 5.32
N ASP A 22 -3.49 0.21 4.65
CA ASP A 22 -2.43 1.22 4.59
C ASP A 22 -2.83 2.34 3.63
N ALA A 23 -3.17 3.51 4.18
CA ALA A 23 -3.64 4.66 3.39
C ALA A 23 -2.58 5.21 2.43
N LEU A 24 -1.30 4.91 2.64
CA LEU A 24 -0.22 5.26 1.71
C LEU A 24 -0.08 4.27 0.54
N GLY A 25 -0.89 3.21 0.49
CA GLY A 25 -0.90 2.25 -0.60
C GLY A 25 0.38 1.41 -0.70
N ARG A 26 1.15 1.27 0.40
CA ARG A 26 2.42 0.52 0.40
C ARG A 26 2.27 -0.97 0.71
N GLY A 27 1.03 -1.46 0.82
CA GLY A 27 0.73 -2.88 1.06
C GLY A 27 1.27 -3.42 2.39
N ARG A 28 1.49 -2.55 3.38
CA ARG A 28 1.98 -2.96 4.70
C ARG A 28 0.88 -3.66 5.49
N MET A 29 1.24 -4.72 6.20
CA MET A 29 0.31 -5.37 7.13
C MET A 29 0.30 -4.63 8.46
N GLN A 30 -0.89 -4.40 9.00
CA GLN A 30 -1.11 -3.73 10.27
C GLN A 30 -1.03 -4.74 11.43
N ALA A 31 0.11 -5.43 11.58
CA ALA A 31 0.23 -6.50 12.59
C ALA A 31 0.15 -5.99 14.05
N PHE A 32 0.42 -4.69 14.27
CA PHE A 32 0.32 -4.05 15.58
C PHE A 32 -0.42 -2.72 15.43
N ASP A 33 -1.74 -2.74 15.57
CA ASP A 33 -2.62 -1.58 15.34
C ASP A 33 -2.28 -0.36 16.19
N ARG A 34 -1.68 -0.55 17.38
CA ARG A 34 -1.14 0.53 18.21
C ARG A 34 -0.04 1.38 17.53
N ASN A 35 0.62 0.85 16.50
CA ASN A 35 1.66 1.55 15.74
C ASN A 35 1.09 2.29 14.52
N TRP A 36 -0.24 2.49 14.48
CA TRP A 36 -0.95 3.11 13.37
C TRP A 36 -1.96 4.15 13.86
N LYS A 37 -2.18 5.17 13.05
CA LYS A 37 -3.21 6.19 13.25
C LYS A 37 -4.16 6.23 12.07
N VAL A 38 -5.45 6.37 12.36
CA VAL A 38 -6.52 6.47 11.36
C VAL A 38 -6.47 7.85 10.71
N CYS A 39 -6.52 7.87 9.38
CA CYS A 39 -6.55 9.05 8.53
C CYS A 39 -7.91 9.23 7.86
N SER A 40 -8.59 8.13 7.55
CA SER A 40 -9.84 8.10 6.81
C SER A 40 -10.71 6.94 7.29
N GLN A 41 -11.99 7.02 6.94
CA GLN A 41 -12.94 5.92 7.07
C GLN A 41 -13.96 5.99 5.96
N ASN A 42 -14.49 4.83 5.55
CA ASN A 42 -15.50 4.74 4.49
C ASN A 42 -16.86 5.34 4.89
N VAL A 43 -17.17 5.42 6.18
CA VAL A 43 -18.39 6.04 6.72
C VAL A 43 -18.04 7.37 7.36
N ALA A 44 -18.65 8.46 6.89
CA ALA A 44 -18.38 9.79 7.44
C ALA A 44 -18.80 9.89 8.91
N ALA A 45 -18.02 10.63 9.71
CA ALA A 45 -18.32 10.80 11.14
C ALA A 45 -19.70 11.45 11.33
N GLY A 46 -20.46 10.97 12.32
CA GLY A 46 -21.83 11.44 12.58
C GLY A 46 -22.90 10.79 11.69
N THR A 47 -22.52 9.92 10.75
CA THR A 47 -23.49 9.16 9.95
C THR A 47 -24.01 7.96 10.74
N THR A 48 -25.33 7.81 10.82
CA THR A 48 -25.96 6.60 11.36
C THR A 48 -26.01 5.53 10.29
N VAL A 49 -25.42 4.38 10.57
CA VAL A 49 -25.47 3.18 9.72
C VAL A 49 -25.81 1.95 10.55
N SER A 50 -26.25 0.87 9.91
CA SER A 50 -26.47 -0.42 10.58
C SER A 50 -25.15 -0.97 11.16
N THR A 51 -25.20 -1.63 12.31
CA THR A 51 -24.02 -2.31 12.90
C THR A 51 -23.54 -3.50 12.07
N GLY A 52 -24.34 -3.97 11.11
CA GLY A 52 -23.94 -4.93 10.09
C GLY A 52 -23.06 -4.32 8.98
N THR A 53 -22.94 -3.00 8.91
CA THR A 53 -22.07 -2.32 7.94
C THR A 53 -20.59 -2.61 8.26
N THR A 54 -19.81 -2.93 7.23
CA THR A 54 -18.36 -3.04 7.38
C THR A 54 -17.73 -1.67 7.43
N LEU A 55 -17.07 -1.34 8.54
CA LEU A 55 -16.24 -0.14 8.64
C LEU A 55 -14.84 -0.45 8.12
N ASP A 56 -14.29 0.43 7.30
CA ASP A 56 -12.93 0.34 6.78
C ASP A 56 -12.15 1.60 7.16
N PHE A 57 -11.01 1.40 7.81
CA PHE A 57 -10.13 2.47 8.29
C PHE A 57 -8.85 2.55 7.46
N GLY A 58 -8.66 3.65 6.73
CA GLY A 58 -7.38 3.98 6.14
C GLY A 58 -6.45 4.53 7.21
N ALA A 59 -5.29 3.90 7.39
CA ALA A 59 -4.35 4.25 8.45
C ALA A 59 -2.90 4.32 7.96
N VAL A 60 -2.08 5.11 8.66
CA VAL A 60 -0.63 5.28 8.41
C VAL A 60 0.16 5.03 9.69
N LYS A 61 1.49 4.88 9.59
CA LYS A 61 2.35 4.80 10.79
C LYS A 61 2.28 6.10 11.58
N LEU A 62 2.57 6.02 12.88
CA LEU A 62 2.42 7.15 13.80
C LEU A 62 3.20 8.39 13.34
N GLU A 63 4.38 8.18 12.77
CA GLU A 63 5.32 9.21 12.31
C GLU A 63 5.01 9.72 10.88
N GLU A 64 4.08 9.08 10.17
CA GLU A 64 3.76 9.43 8.78
C GLU A 64 2.61 10.45 8.70
N SER A 65 2.59 11.24 7.62
CA SER A 65 1.48 12.15 7.35
C SER A 65 0.31 11.42 6.71
N CYS A 66 -0.90 11.77 7.14
CA CYS A 66 -2.11 11.31 6.46
C CYS A 66 -2.16 11.90 5.05
N PRO A 67 -2.41 11.08 4.02
CA PRO A 67 -2.57 11.61 2.67
C PRO A 67 -3.88 12.38 2.55
N THR A 68 -3.98 13.32 1.61
CA THR A 68 -5.24 14.03 1.32
C THR A 68 -6.33 13.08 0.83
N ARG A 69 -5.93 11.99 0.14
CA ARG A 69 -6.79 10.90 -0.31
C ARG A 69 -6.05 9.59 -0.16
N ASP A 70 -6.77 8.54 0.23
CA ASP A 70 -6.20 7.20 0.31
C ASP A 70 -5.64 6.77 -1.04
N GLN A 71 -4.45 6.18 -1.02
CA GLN A 71 -3.83 5.66 -2.22
C GLN A 71 -4.33 4.25 -2.48
N ALA A 72 -5.10 4.10 -3.56
CA ALA A 72 -5.46 2.79 -4.07
C ALA A 72 -4.20 1.98 -4.44
N PRO A 73 -4.17 0.68 -4.13
CA PRO A 73 -3.14 -0.21 -4.64
C PRO A 73 -3.11 -0.15 -6.18
N PRO A 74 -1.92 -0.19 -6.80
CA PRO A 74 -1.85 -0.30 -8.25
C PRO A 74 -2.45 -1.65 -8.70
N SER A 75 -3.00 -1.70 -9.90
CA SER A 75 -3.59 -2.92 -10.48
C SER A 75 -3.24 -3.00 -11.97
N VAL A 76 -2.86 -4.19 -12.46
CA VAL A 76 -2.75 -4.44 -13.90
C VAL A 76 -4.14 -4.40 -14.52
N GLN A 77 -4.38 -3.43 -15.40
CA GLN A 77 -5.64 -3.30 -16.13
C GLN A 77 -5.41 -3.67 -17.60
N GLY A 78 -6.25 -4.57 -18.11
CA GLY A 78 -6.22 -4.96 -19.52
C GLY A 78 -4.89 -5.58 -19.97
N GLY A 79 -4.16 -6.27 -19.08
CA GLY A 79 -2.88 -6.92 -19.40
C GLY A 79 -1.73 -5.96 -19.71
N ARG A 80 -1.88 -4.66 -19.39
CA ARG A 80 -0.83 -3.65 -19.59
C ARG A 80 -0.10 -3.34 -18.29
N MET A 81 1.20 -3.12 -18.43
CA MET A 81 2.09 -2.74 -17.35
C MET A 81 1.66 -1.39 -16.74
N PRO A 82 1.30 -1.34 -15.45
CA PRO A 82 1.00 -0.08 -14.75
C PRO A 82 2.24 0.80 -14.60
N ASP A 83 2.03 2.08 -14.32
CA ASP A 83 3.09 2.94 -13.82
C ASP A 83 3.27 2.71 -12.31
N PHE A 84 4.39 2.12 -11.94
CA PHE A 84 4.77 1.83 -10.56
C PHE A 84 5.69 2.89 -9.97
N LYS A 85 6.08 3.95 -10.70
CA LYS A 85 7.01 4.96 -10.19
C LYS A 85 6.47 5.60 -8.90
N GLY A 86 7.31 5.62 -7.86
CA GLY A 86 6.96 6.12 -6.52
C GLY A 86 6.02 5.20 -5.71
N LYS A 87 5.52 4.10 -6.29
CA LYS A 87 4.77 3.08 -5.55
C LYS A 87 5.73 2.14 -4.83
N SER A 88 5.24 1.49 -3.77
CA SER A 88 6.07 0.53 -3.07
C SER A 88 6.33 -0.71 -3.92
N VAL A 89 7.51 -1.33 -3.76
CA VAL A 89 7.84 -2.59 -4.45
C VAL A 89 6.83 -3.69 -4.10
N LYS A 90 6.38 -3.75 -2.83
CA LYS A 90 5.40 -4.74 -2.40
C LYS A 90 4.06 -4.59 -3.13
N ALA A 91 3.57 -3.36 -3.22
CA ALA A 91 2.32 -3.06 -3.92
C ALA A 91 2.46 -3.33 -5.42
N ALA A 92 3.61 -3.01 -6.02
CA ALA A 92 3.89 -3.31 -7.42
C ALA A 92 3.90 -4.83 -7.69
N ARG A 93 4.56 -5.62 -6.83
CA ARG A 93 4.55 -7.08 -6.91
C ARG A 93 3.14 -7.65 -6.80
N ALA A 94 2.34 -7.15 -5.85
CA ALA A 94 0.97 -7.62 -5.65
C ALA A 94 0.03 -7.29 -6.83
N ALA A 95 0.37 -6.29 -7.64
CA ALA A 95 -0.39 -5.91 -8.82
C ALA A 95 -0.11 -6.81 -10.04
N LEU A 96 1.05 -7.46 -10.08
CA LEU A 96 1.45 -8.38 -11.14
C LEU A 96 0.85 -9.76 -10.92
N ASP A 97 0.77 -10.55 -11.99
CA ASP A 97 0.39 -11.96 -11.89
C ASP A 97 1.39 -12.72 -11.00
N ALA A 98 0.90 -13.66 -10.18
CA ALA A 98 1.70 -14.38 -9.19
C ALA A 98 2.86 -15.19 -9.80
N HIS A 99 2.79 -15.54 -11.08
CA HIS A 99 3.83 -16.26 -11.82
C HIS A 99 4.82 -15.34 -12.54
N THR A 100 4.63 -14.02 -12.45
CA THR A 100 5.54 -13.04 -13.07
C THR A 100 6.91 -13.11 -12.41
N SER A 101 7.93 -13.45 -13.20
CA SER A 101 9.32 -13.37 -12.75
C SER A 101 9.68 -11.91 -12.50
N LEU A 102 9.96 -11.55 -11.23
CA LEU A 102 10.25 -10.18 -10.82
C LEU A 102 11.62 -10.08 -10.14
N THR A 103 12.51 -9.28 -10.73
CA THR A 103 13.81 -8.90 -10.15
C THR A 103 13.75 -7.46 -9.62
N VAL A 104 14.28 -7.22 -8.42
CA VAL A 104 14.33 -5.87 -7.84
C VAL A 104 15.75 -5.56 -7.41
N LYS A 105 16.28 -4.41 -7.83
CA LYS A 105 17.63 -3.94 -7.49
C LYS A 105 17.57 -2.60 -6.76
N ASP A 106 18.43 -2.44 -5.75
CA ASP A 106 18.65 -1.13 -5.13
C ASP A 106 19.31 -0.19 -6.14
N ALA A 107 18.67 0.95 -6.43
CA ALA A 107 19.16 1.96 -7.35
C ALA A 107 20.20 2.89 -6.70
N SER A 108 20.33 2.85 -5.36
CA SER A 108 21.33 3.62 -4.64
C SER A 108 22.72 3.01 -4.79
N ALA A 109 23.75 3.83 -4.51
CA ALA A 109 25.15 3.39 -4.50
C ALA A 109 25.45 2.30 -3.45
N HIS A 110 24.52 2.03 -2.52
CA HIS A 110 24.72 1.06 -1.45
C HIS A 110 24.41 -0.39 -1.84
N HIS A 111 23.78 -0.62 -3.01
CA HIS A 111 23.47 -1.96 -3.53
C HIS A 111 22.87 -2.94 -2.50
N ARG A 112 21.95 -2.46 -1.66
CA ARG A 112 21.41 -3.26 -0.55
C ARG A 112 20.38 -4.28 -1.04
N TRP A 113 20.14 -5.29 -0.20
CA TRP A 113 19.09 -6.27 -0.43
C TRP A 113 17.70 -5.68 -0.18
N VAL A 114 16.80 -5.85 -1.15
CA VAL A 114 15.41 -5.42 -1.06
C VAL A 114 14.58 -6.53 -0.39
N LEU A 115 14.59 -6.55 0.94
CA LEU A 115 13.90 -7.59 1.73
C LEU A 115 12.47 -7.20 2.10
N VAL A 116 12.31 -6.10 2.86
CA VAL A 116 10.99 -5.61 3.29
C VAL A 116 10.44 -4.66 2.23
N GLU A 117 9.94 -5.23 1.13
CA GLU A 117 9.55 -4.51 -0.10
C GLU A 117 8.60 -3.31 0.09
N SER A 118 7.82 -3.28 1.16
CA SER A 118 6.95 -2.14 1.47
C SER A 118 7.70 -0.88 1.93
N ASN A 119 8.97 -1.02 2.30
CA ASN A 119 9.85 0.08 2.71
C ASN A 119 10.63 0.68 1.52
N TRP A 120 10.41 0.15 0.33
CA TRP A 120 11.11 0.53 -0.90
C TRP A 120 10.15 1.10 -1.92
N GLN A 121 10.52 2.21 -2.55
CA GLN A 121 9.79 2.83 -3.65
C GLN A 121 10.45 2.49 -4.98
N VAL A 122 9.64 2.18 -5.99
CA VAL A 122 10.10 1.90 -7.35
C VAL A 122 10.52 3.21 -8.02
N CYS A 123 11.73 3.23 -8.58
CA CYS A 123 12.28 4.36 -9.32
C CYS A 123 12.13 4.18 -10.83
N SER A 124 12.47 3.00 -11.33
CA SER A 124 12.29 2.63 -12.73
C SER A 124 11.77 1.20 -12.86
N GLN A 125 11.14 0.95 -14.00
CA GLN A 125 10.56 -0.34 -14.33
C GLN A 125 10.88 -0.74 -15.76
N THR A 126 10.99 -2.04 -15.97
CA THR A 126 11.08 -2.65 -17.29
C THR A 126 10.25 -3.92 -17.26
N PRO A 127 9.29 -4.13 -18.18
CA PRO A 127 8.82 -3.22 -19.24
C PRO A 127 8.31 -1.85 -18.76
N GLY A 128 8.34 -0.86 -19.65
CA GLY A 128 7.84 0.48 -19.37
C GLY A 128 6.31 0.53 -19.21
N PRO A 129 5.76 1.59 -18.60
CA PRO A 129 4.32 1.76 -18.44
C PRO A 129 3.56 1.64 -19.78
N GLY A 130 2.38 1.01 -19.75
CA GLY A 130 1.53 0.76 -20.92
C GLY A 130 1.94 -0.41 -21.80
N THR A 131 3.11 -1.01 -21.57
CA THR A 131 3.57 -2.19 -22.34
C THR A 131 2.73 -3.42 -22.04
N TRP A 132 2.42 -4.22 -23.06
CA TRP A 132 1.71 -5.49 -22.88
C TRP A 132 2.55 -6.51 -22.10
N LEU A 133 1.96 -7.10 -21.05
CA LEU A 133 2.53 -8.21 -20.29
C LEU A 133 2.14 -9.53 -20.97
N LYS A 134 3.09 -10.16 -21.64
CA LYS A 134 2.97 -11.43 -22.37
C LYS A 134 3.70 -12.58 -21.65
N GLY A 135 3.97 -12.43 -20.35
CA GLY A 135 4.74 -13.38 -19.54
C GLY A 135 6.25 -13.15 -19.51
N GLN A 136 6.74 -12.01 -20.03
CA GLN A 136 8.15 -11.64 -19.92
C GLN A 136 8.55 -11.31 -18.46
N PRO A 137 9.84 -11.48 -18.10
CA PRO A 137 10.35 -11.02 -16.81
C PRO A 137 10.18 -9.52 -16.63
N VAL A 138 9.91 -9.12 -15.39
CA VAL A 138 9.84 -7.72 -14.96
C VAL A 138 11.04 -7.41 -14.09
N SER A 139 11.62 -6.23 -14.27
CA SER A 139 12.66 -5.71 -13.39
C SER A 139 12.32 -4.32 -12.88
N PHE A 140 12.52 -4.11 -11.58
CA PHE A 140 12.43 -2.80 -10.94
C PHE A 140 13.79 -2.37 -10.40
N THR A 141 14.04 -1.06 -10.47
CA THR A 141 15.00 -0.43 -9.57
C THR A 141 14.22 0.27 -8.46
N ALA A 142 14.75 0.26 -7.24
CA ALA A 142 14.07 0.82 -6.09
C ALA A 142 15.04 1.45 -5.10
N VAL A 143 14.57 2.41 -4.32
CA VAL A 143 15.30 3.01 -3.18
C VAL A 143 14.41 2.96 -1.95
N LYS A 144 14.94 3.19 -0.75
CA LYS A 144 14.08 3.25 0.43
C LYS A 144 13.19 4.50 0.37
N PHE A 145 11.99 4.42 0.95
CA PHE A 145 11.16 5.62 1.12
C PHE A 145 11.94 6.68 1.91
N GLY A 146 11.96 7.92 1.39
CA GLY A 146 12.74 9.03 1.93
C GLY A 146 14.07 9.28 1.20
N GLU A 147 14.54 8.33 0.38
CA GLU A 147 15.68 8.53 -0.53
C GLU A 147 15.20 9.03 -1.90
N SER A 148 16.06 9.73 -2.64
CA SER A 148 15.75 10.21 -3.99
C SER A 148 16.05 9.13 -5.03
N CYS A 149 15.16 9.00 -6.02
CA CYS A 149 15.43 8.19 -7.19
C CYS A 149 16.49 8.87 -8.08
N PRO A 150 17.47 8.12 -8.62
CA PRO A 150 18.42 8.63 -9.60
C PRO A 150 17.76 8.91 -10.97
#